data_AF-A0A101QNS3-F1
#
_entry.id   AF-A0A101QNS3-F1
#
_cell.length_a   1.000
_cell.length_b   1.000
_cell.length_c   1.000
_cell.angle_alpha   90.00
_cell.angle_beta   90.00
_cell.angle_gamma   90.00
#
_symmetry.space_group_name_H-M   'P 1'
#
loop_
_entity.id
_entity.type
_entity.pdbx_description
1 polymer ?
#
loop_
_entity_poly.entity_id
_entity_poly.type
_entity_poly.pdbx_seq_one_letter_code
_entity_poly.pdbx_strand_id
1 'polypeptide(L)'
;MDKTQAKDAAGGLARTSATFAPHLARTEAIIDNPDNLNQGAYGVCAMTAAVRTLLQHDRARFVELLRAVFDPGNPGFRGLGAGSATLLDRRLAQADAKQQRYLTTGRTYTELYNLDFILSRALGKLIKVADPAVYRNQCAFSERITKMFNVKDEWIDLFRLPGTHTATLDAGVIDDALRRDLAFKSVPMLVACGFELDLPASKVTTVTAGGEWRIGHPLPDGKHRTVTVVRDGSTSGEELLVRYRTDGPLRAEGDLGLDRDGLEFLMRQVIRASAVSSSIRESTVAVTEANTAFGASPGSFVYAMINGSRRFMEAAGAARRKKPATDPAFDFTTPAPPGPDVWGRARPTCTHVVDVTGPIRTEGDVYVLPVWTWATHFEARIPHKLMGEYVYGYVYGRI
;
A
#
# COMPACT_ATOMS: atom_id res chain seq x y z
N MET A 1 -5.37 29.20 0.36
CA MET A 1 -6.12 28.96 -0.88
C MET A 1 -7.35 28.14 -0.54
N ASP A 2 -8.54 28.67 -0.81
CA ASP A 2 -9.80 27.93 -0.62
C ASP A 2 -10.08 26.95 -1.77
N LYS A 3 -11.23 26.26 -1.73
CA LYS A 3 -11.63 25.28 -2.77
C LYS A 3 -11.88 25.95 -4.12
N THR A 4 -12.53 27.11 -4.14
CA THR A 4 -12.86 27.83 -5.39
C THR A 4 -11.59 28.26 -6.09
N GLN A 5 -10.68 28.92 -5.37
CA GLN A 5 -9.38 29.33 -5.89
C GLN A 5 -8.54 28.16 -6.42
N ALA A 6 -8.57 27.01 -5.73
CA ALA A 6 -7.86 25.82 -6.17
C ALA A 6 -8.45 25.23 -7.47
N LYS A 7 -9.78 25.20 -7.60
CA LYS A 7 -10.46 24.77 -8.83
C LYS A 7 -10.21 25.74 -9.98
N ASP A 8 -10.26 27.04 -9.73
CA ASP A 8 -9.96 28.06 -10.76
C ASP A 8 -8.53 27.90 -11.29
N ALA A 9 -7.57 27.64 -10.40
CA ALA A 9 -6.19 27.38 -10.78
C ALA A 9 -6.04 26.08 -11.59
N ALA A 10 -6.76 25.02 -11.23
CA ALA A 10 -6.82 23.78 -12.01
C ALA A 10 -7.47 24.01 -13.38
N GLY A 11 -8.57 24.76 -13.46
CA GLY A 11 -9.21 25.16 -14.71
C GLY A 11 -8.27 26.00 -15.60
N GLY A 12 -7.47 26.87 -14.99
CA GLY A 12 -6.39 27.59 -15.67
C GLY A 12 -5.36 26.65 -16.30
N LEU A 13 -4.88 25.67 -15.54
CA LEU A 13 -3.94 24.66 -16.03
C LEU A 13 -4.55 23.80 -17.15
N ALA A 14 -5.84 23.44 -17.05
CA ALA A 14 -6.52 22.64 -18.08
C ALA A 14 -6.65 23.37 -19.42
N ARG A 15 -6.71 24.71 -19.40
CA ARG A 15 -6.72 25.53 -20.63
C ARG A 15 -5.37 25.58 -21.33
N THR A 16 -4.27 25.39 -20.60
CA THR A 16 -2.89 25.50 -21.15
C THR A 16 -2.18 24.16 -21.29
N SER A 17 -2.68 23.09 -20.66
CA SER A 17 -2.13 21.75 -20.70
C SER A 17 -3.15 20.76 -21.25
N ALA A 18 -2.97 20.36 -22.52
CA ALA A 18 -3.80 19.35 -23.16
C ALA A 18 -3.74 18.00 -22.43
N THR A 19 -2.60 17.67 -21.80
CA THR A 19 -2.44 16.46 -21.02
C THR A 19 -3.17 16.50 -19.68
N PHE A 20 -3.37 17.70 -19.09
CA PHE A 20 -4.14 17.85 -17.85
C PHE A 20 -5.64 17.93 -18.08
N ALA A 21 -6.10 18.47 -19.20
CA ALA A 21 -7.51 18.73 -19.45
C ALA A 21 -8.45 17.53 -19.13
N PRO A 22 -8.12 16.26 -19.50
CA PRO A 22 -8.94 15.10 -19.15
C PRO A 22 -9.07 14.83 -17.64
N HIS A 23 -8.16 15.38 -16.83
CA HIS A 23 -8.11 15.17 -15.37
C HIS A 23 -8.79 16.27 -14.57
N LEU A 24 -9.31 17.33 -15.21
CA LEU A 24 -9.91 18.48 -14.50
C LEU A 24 -11.08 18.06 -13.61
N ALA A 25 -12.07 17.33 -14.16
CA ALA A 25 -13.24 16.91 -13.39
C ALA A 25 -12.86 16.05 -12.17
N ARG A 26 -11.87 15.16 -12.32
CA ARG A 26 -11.35 14.36 -11.21
C ARG A 26 -10.67 15.25 -10.17
N THR A 27 -9.89 16.24 -10.60
CA THR A 27 -9.22 17.22 -9.73
C THR A 27 -10.23 18.00 -8.90
N GLU A 28 -11.29 18.52 -9.52
CA GLU A 28 -12.34 19.26 -8.84
C GLU A 28 -13.04 18.38 -7.78
N ALA A 29 -13.32 17.12 -8.13
CA ALA A 29 -13.96 16.17 -7.23
C ALA A 29 -13.12 15.86 -5.97
N ILE A 30 -11.78 15.78 -6.09
CA ILE A 30 -10.89 15.54 -4.93
C ILE A 30 -10.58 16.83 -4.15
N ILE A 31 -10.66 18.01 -4.78
CA ILE A 31 -10.62 19.30 -4.07
C ILE A 31 -11.87 19.46 -3.18
N ASP A 32 -13.04 19.07 -3.70
CA ASP A 32 -14.29 19.10 -2.96
C ASP A 32 -14.31 18.11 -1.81
N ASN A 33 -13.87 16.88 -2.09
CA ASN A 33 -13.81 15.83 -1.09
C ASN A 33 -12.48 15.07 -1.19
N PRO A 34 -11.47 15.43 -0.35
CA PRO A 34 -10.18 14.76 -0.33
C PRO A 34 -10.26 13.24 -0.07
N ASP A 35 -11.33 12.78 0.58
CA ASP A 35 -11.54 11.36 0.89
C ASP A 35 -11.87 10.50 -0.33
N ASN A 36 -12.18 11.15 -1.47
CA ASN A 36 -12.40 10.46 -2.74
C ASN A 36 -11.10 9.89 -3.34
N LEU A 37 -9.91 10.28 -2.85
CA LEU A 37 -8.63 9.72 -3.29
C LEU A 37 -8.54 8.21 -3.03
N ASN A 38 -7.92 7.48 -3.96
CA ASN A 38 -7.81 6.03 -3.86
C ASN A 38 -6.35 5.54 -3.72
N GLN A 39 -6.03 4.98 -2.55
CA GLN A 39 -4.72 4.38 -2.28
C GLN A 39 -4.52 3.00 -2.95
N GLY A 40 -5.62 2.28 -3.20
CA GLY A 40 -5.63 0.85 -3.48
C GLY A 40 -5.42 0.50 -4.94
N ALA A 41 -5.89 1.37 -5.84
CA ALA A 41 -5.83 1.10 -7.27
C ALA A 41 -4.38 0.78 -7.68
N TYR A 42 -3.36 1.50 -7.20
CA TYR A 42 -1.95 1.34 -7.62
C TYR A 42 -0.94 1.04 -6.50
N GLY A 43 -1.36 0.79 -5.27
CA GLY A 43 -0.42 0.48 -4.18
C GLY A 43 0.52 1.63 -3.83
N VAL A 44 -0.01 2.86 -3.79
CA VAL A 44 0.73 4.12 -3.56
C VAL A 44 0.36 4.77 -2.22
N CYS A 45 -0.01 3.97 -1.24
CA CYS A 45 -0.72 4.40 -0.02
C CYS A 45 -0.08 5.58 0.72
N ALA A 46 1.24 5.53 0.97
CA ALA A 46 1.97 6.58 1.67
C ALA A 46 1.92 7.92 0.93
N MET A 47 2.19 7.92 -0.38
CA MET A 47 2.17 9.14 -1.19
C MET A 47 0.74 9.67 -1.38
N THR A 48 -0.24 8.79 -1.56
CA THR A 48 -1.65 9.19 -1.67
C THR A 48 -2.17 9.80 -0.36
N ALA A 49 -1.78 9.26 0.80
CA ALA A 49 -2.08 9.88 2.10
C ALA A 49 -1.48 11.29 2.18
N ALA A 50 -0.23 11.46 1.74
CA ALA A 50 0.41 12.77 1.68
C ALA A 50 -0.33 13.76 0.73
N VAL A 51 -0.80 13.30 -0.44
CA VAL A 51 -1.63 14.14 -1.34
C VAL A 51 -2.96 14.50 -0.68
N ARG A 52 -3.60 13.57 0.05
CA ARG A 52 -4.81 13.87 0.83
C ARG A 52 -4.57 14.97 1.85
N THR A 53 -3.46 14.93 2.58
CA THR A 53 -3.07 15.99 3.52
C THR A 53 -2.88 17.34 2.85
N LEU A 54 -2.27 17.40 1.65
CA LEU A 54 -2.22 18.63 0.86
C LEU A 54 -3.64 19.14 0.53
N LEU A 55 -4.52 18.28 0.04
CA LEU A 55 -5.89 18.65 -0.30
C LEU A 55 -6.69 19.16 0.92
N GLN A 56 -6.46 18.59 2.10
CA GLN A 56 -7.16 18.99 3.31
C GLN A 56 -6.65 20.31 3.87
N HIS A 57 -5.32 20.48 3.91
CA HIS A 57 -4.69 21.50 4.74
C HIS A 57 -3.85 22.52 3.96
N ASP A 58 -3.34 22.19 2.76
CA ASP A 58 -2.57 23.11 1.92
C ASP A 58 -2.87 22.94 0.43
N ARG A 59 -4.05 23.44 0.02
CA ARG A 59 -4.50 23.39 -1.37
C ARG A 59 -3.59 24.18 -2.32
N ALA A 60 -2.85 25.17 -1.82
CA ALA A 60 -1.90 25.90 -2.64
C ALA A 60 -0.73 24.99 -3.05
N ARG A 61 -0.18 24.22 -2.12
CA ARG A 61 0.83 23.18 -2.44
C ARG A 61 0.25 22.06 -3.29
N PHE A 62 -1.02 21.68 -3.12
CA PHE A 62 -1.66 20.74 -4.04
C PHE A 62 -1.67 21.26 -5.49
N VAL A 63 -2.06 22.52 -5.71
CA VAL A 63 -2.04 23.16 -7.04
C VAL A 63 -0.62 23.31 -7.59
N GLU A 64 0.36 23.61 -6.72
CA GLU A 64 1.78 23.61 -7.09
C GLU A 64 2.22 22.23 -7.61
N LEU A 65 1.80 21.14 -6.96
CA LEU A 65 2.07 19.78 -7.42
C LEU A 65 1.42 19.49 -8.78
N LEU A 66 0.17 19.92 -9.01
CA LEU A 66 -0.48 19.78 -10.31
C LEU A 66 0.35 20.46 -11.42
N ARG A 67 0.82 21.69 -11.17
CA ARG A 67 1.63 22.44 -12.13
C ARG A 67 2.99 21.79 -12.35
N ALA A 68 3.68 21.36 -11.30
CA ALA A 68 4.94 20.65 -11.41
C ALA A 68 4.84 19.40 -12.32
N VAL A 69 3.70 18.71 -12.29
CA VAL A 69 3.48 17.50 -13.07
C VAL A 69 3.03 17.79 -14.50
N PHE A 70 2.06 18.70 -14.67
CA PHE A 70 1.33 18.84 -15.93
C PHE A 70 1.54 20.15 -16.67
N ASP A 71 2.14 21.16 -16.05
CA ASP A 71 2.45 22.41 -16.74
C ASP A 71 3.62 22.17 -17.71
N PRO A 72 3.48 22.46 -19.01
CA PRO A 72 4.59 22.33 -19.97
C PRO A 72 5.82 23.16 -19.58
N GLY A 73 5.63 24.28 -18.88
CA GLY A 73 6.72 25.11 -18.36
C GLY A 73 7.41 24.50 -17.13
N ASN A 74 6.79 23.49 -16.50
CA ASN A 74 7.29 22.72 -15.37
C ASN A 74 8.02 23.58 -14.33
N PRO A 75 7.28 24.36 -13.53
CA PRO A 75 7.87 25.24 -12.52
C PRO A 75 8.56 24.48 -11.37
N GLY A 76 8.52 23.15 -11.36
CA GLY A 76 8.95 22.32 -10.24
C GLY A 76 7.99 22.39 -9.05
N PHE A 77 8.34 21.68 -7.98
CA PHE A 77 7.59 21.65 -6.73
C PHE A 77 8.50 21.99 -5.56
N ARG A 78 8.24 23.10 -4.86
CA ARG A 78 9.02 23.57 -3.71
C ARG A 78 10.52 23.75 -4.03
N GLY A 79 10.80 24.21 -5.25
CA GLY A 79 12.16 24.37 -5.79
C GLY A 79 12.80 23.06 -6.29
N LEU A 80 12.09 21.93 -6.22
CA LEU A 80 12.53 20.65 -6.79
C LEU A 80 12.05 20.57 -8.25
N GLY A 81 12.96 20.81 -9.19
CA GLY A 81 12.70 20.68 -10.62
C GLY A 81 12.97 19.26 -11.13
N ALA A 82 12.06 18.71 -11.93
CA ALA A 82 12.28 17.45 -12.65
C ALA A 82 11.44 17.39 -13.91
N GLY A 83 12.05 17.07 -15.07
CA GLY A 83 11.37 17.05 -16.37
C GLY A 83 10.16 16.11 -16.46
N SER A 84 9.33 16.30 -17.48
CA SER A 84 8.09 15.53 -17.74
C SER A 84 8.33 14.02 -17.73
N ALA A 85 9.47 13.55 -18.27
CA ALA A 85 9.84 12.14 -18.28
C ALA A 85 9.90 11.52 -16.87
N THR A 86 10.22 12.32 -15.85
CA THR A 86 10.31 11.87 -14.45
C THR A 86 8.96 11.92 -13.74
N LEU A 87 8.18 12.98 -13.95
CA LEU A 87 6.95 13.23 -13.19
C LEU A 87 5.66 12.76 -13.88
N LEU A 88 5.62 12.73 -15.22
CA LEU A 88 4.40 12.51 -15.99
C LEU A 88 4.49 11.37 -17.01
N ASP A 89 5.38 11.45 -18.00
CA ASP A 89 5.31 10.60 -19.22
C ASP A 89 5.33 9.10 -18.89
N ARG A 90 6.23 8.71 -17.97
CA ARG A 90 6.31 7.32 -17.52
C ARG A 90 5.09 6.88 -16.70
N ARG A 91 4.39 7.81 -16.04
CA ARG A 91 3.20 7.51 -15.24
C ARG A 91 1.99 7.28 -16.14
N LEU A 92 1.86 8.06 -17.21
CA LEU A 92 0.87 7.81 -18.27
C LEU A 92 1.09 6.43 -18.88
N ALA A 93 2.31 6.12 -19.31
CA ALA A 93 2.63 4.79 -19.86
C ALA A 93 2.33 3.64 -18.87
N GLN A 94 2.53 3.85 -17.56
CA GLN A 94 2.18 2.87 -16.53
C GLN A 94 0.67 2.71 -16.34
N ALA A 95 -0.11 3.80 -16.43
CA ALA A 95 -1.56 3.74 -16.40
C ALA A 95 -2.09 2.98 -17.62
N ASP A 96 -1.59 3.28 -18.82
CA ASP A 96 -1.97 2.62 -20.07
C ASP A 96 -1.65 1.12 -20.04
N ALA A 97 -0.43 0.75 -19.65
CA ALA A 97 -0.03 -0.66 -19.53
C ALA A 97 -0.92 -1.42 -18.55
N LYS A 98 -1.34 -0.77 -17.46
CA LYS A 98 -2.26 -1.36 -16.50
C LYS A 98 -3.68 -1.50 -17.05
N GLN A 99 -4.19 -0.49 -17.75
CA GLN A 99 -5.48 -0.55 -18.43
C GLN A 99 -5.51 -1.74 -19.40
N GLN A 100 -4.49 -1.87 -20.25
CA GLN A 100 -4.37 -2.99 -21.19
C GLN A 100 -4.37 -4.35 -20.48
N ARG A 101 -3.66 -4.46 -19.34
CA ARG A 101 -3.68 -5.69 -18.53
C ARG A 101 -5.06 -6.02 -17.96
N TYR A 102 -5.82 -5.02 -17.51
CA TYR A 102 -7.17 -5.23 -16.98
C TYR A 102 -8.12 -5.69 -18.10
N LEU A 103 -8.08 -5.03 -19.25
CA LEU A 103 -8.88 -5.40 -20.42
C LEU A 103 -8.60 -6.83 -20.89
N THR A 104 -7.32 -7.23 -20.98
CA THR A 104 -6.91 -8.58 -21.38
C THR A 104 -7.21 -9.67 -20.35
N THR A 105 -7.53 -9.30 -19.10
CA THR A 105 -7.92 -10.23 -18.02
C THR A 105 -9.43 -10.20 -17.74
N GLY A 106 -10.22 -9.52 -18.57
CA GLY A 106 -11.68 -9.41 -18.38
C GLY A 106 -12.08 -8.62 -17.13
N ARG A 107 -11.16 -7.84 -16.55
CA ARG A 107 -11.41 -7.02 -15.36
C ARG A 107 -11.81 -5.60 -15.75
N THR A 108 -12.72 -5.01 -14.99
CA THR A 108 -13.09 -3.60 -15.16
C THR A 108 -11.94 -2.69 -14.70
N TYR A 109 -11.43 -1.88 -15.61
CA TYR A 109 -10.50 -0.80 -15.30
C TYR A 109 -11.26 0.48 -14.95
N THR A 110 -10.81 1.21 -13.93
CA THR A 110 -11.43 2.48 -13.51
C THR A 110 -10.46 3.63 -13.75
N GLU A 111 -10.60 4.30 -14.89
CA GLU A 111 -9.76 5.43 -15.31
C GLU A 111 -9.78 6.61 -14.32
N LEU A 112 -10.84 6.72 -13.52
CA LEU A 112 -11.01 7.75 -12.49
C LEU A 112 -9.79 7.90 -11.57
N TYR A 113 -9.08 6.80 -11.30
CA TYR A 113 -7.95 6.77 -10.36
C TYR A 113 -6.59 7.03 -11.02
N ASN A 114 -6.53 7.31 -12.33
CA ASN A 114 -5.28 7.62 -13.03
C ASN A 114 -4.61 8.87 -12.44
N LEU A 115 -5.38 9.94 -12.20
CA LEU A 115 -4.84 11.19 -11.63
C LEU A 115 -4.23 10.94 -10.24
N ASP A 116 -4.96 10.26 -9.36
CA ASP A 116 -4.51 9.93 -8.01
C ASP A 116 -3.15 9.23 -8.03
N PHE A 117 -2.98 8.27 -8.93
CA PHE A 117 -1.73 7.55 -9.16
C PHE A 117 -0.62 8.46 -9.68
N ILE A 118 -0.90 9.23 -10.73
CA ILE A 118 0.10 10.12 -11.35
C ILE A 118 0.66 11.08 -10.30
N LEU A 119 -0.21 11.78 -9.57
CA LEU A 119 0.20 12.75 -8.55
C LEU A 119 0.96 12.08 -7.39
N SER A 120 0.46 10.96 -6.90
CA SER A 120 1.11 10.22 -5.80
C SER A 120 2.52 9.75 -6.22
N ARG A 121 2.67 9.20 -7.43
CA ARG A 121 3.97 8.73 -7.90
C ARG A 121 4.93 9.88 -8.21
N ALA A 122 4.44 10.96 -8.82
CA ALA A 122 5.24 12.14 -9.07
C ALA A 122 5.81 12.69 -7.76
N LEU A 123 4.97 12.77 -6.72
CA LEU A 123 5.38 13.18 -5.39
C LEU A 123 6.47 12.26 -4.80
N GLY A 124 6.33 10.94 -4.94
CA GLY A 124 7.39 9.99 -4.56
C GLY A 124 8.68 10.13 -5.38
N LYS A 125 8.59 10.49 -6.66
CA LYS A 125 9.77 10.73 -7.52
C LYS A 125 10.53 11.99 -7.13
N LEU A 126 9.89 12.97 -6.49
CA LEU A 126 10.57 14.14 -5.96
C LEU A 126 11.53 13.80 -4.80
N ILE A 127 11.36 12.65 -4.13
CA ILE A 127 12.38 12.12 -3.21
C ILE A 127 13.69 11.86 -3.96
N LYS A 128 13.64 11.32 -5.20
CA LYS A 128 14.83 11.10 -6.03
C LYS A 128 15.56 12.40 -6.34
N VAL A 129 14.81 13.48 -6.54
CA VAL A 129 15.35 14.80 -6.85
C VAL A 129 15.98 15.42 -5.60
N ALA A 130 15.27 15.34 -4.47
CA ALA A 130 15.74 15.90 -3.20
C ALA A 130 16.95 15.13 -2.64
N ASP A 131 16.91 13.79 -2.65
CA ASP A 131 17.97 12.92 -2.20
C ASP A 131 17.93 11.55 -2.92
N PRO A 132 18.81 11.35 -3.92
CA PRO A 132 18.90 10.07 -4.64
C PRO A 132 19.25 8.87 -3.76
N ALA A 133 19.99 9.06 -2.65
CA ALA A 133 20.37 7.97 -1.76
C ALA A 133 19.18 7.49 -0.95
N VAL A 134 18.39 8.41 -0.38
CA VAL A 134 17.12 8.07 0.28
C VAL A 134 16.19 7.37 -0.71
N TYR A 135 16.06 7.87 -1.93
CA TYR A 135 15.23 7.21 -2.94
C TYR A 135 15.68 5.78 -3.25
N ARG A 136 17.00 5.53 -3.38
CA ARG A 136 17.53 4.15 -3.55
C ARG A 136 17.22 3.26 -2.35
N ASN A 137 17.33 3.79 -1.13
CA ASN A 137 16.97 3.05 0.08
C ASN A 137 15.48 2.68 0.11
N GLN A 138 14.61 3.58 -0.35
CA GLN A 138 13.17 3.31 -0.46
C GLN A 138 12.84 2.33 -1.59
N CYS A 139 13.58 2.34 -2.71
CA CYS A 139 13.49 1.27 -3.71
C CYS A 139 13.89 -0.09 -3.11
N ALA A 140 15.01 -0.15 -2.39
CA ALA A 140 15.45 -1.37 -1.72
C ALA A 140 14.45 -1.80 -0.63
N PHE A 141 13.84 -0.87 0.10
CA PHE A 141 12.72 -1.19 1.00
C PHE A 141 11.52 -1.76 0.25
N SER A 142 11.13 -1.15 -0.87
CA SER A 142 10.02 -1.62 -1.71
C SER A 142 10.24 -3.04 -2.21
N GLU A 143 11.44 -3.32 -2.73
CA GLU A 143 11.91 -4.66 -3.14
C GLU A 143 11.84 -5.68 -2.00
N ARG A 144 12.08 -5.23 -0.77
CA ARG A 144 12.13 -6.06 0.43
C ARG A 144 10.74 -6.39 0.97
N ILE A 145 9.87 -5.39 1.16
CA ILE A 145 8.51 -5.63 1.66
C ILE A 145 7.69 -6.46 0.69
N THR A 146 8.01 -6.34 -0.59
CA THR A 146 7.49 -7.26 -1.57
C THR A 146 8.43 -7.31 -2.77
N LYS A 147 8.94 -8.51 -3.06
CA LYS A 147 9.65 -8.77 -4.31
C LYS A 147 8.80 -8.31 -5.51
N MET A 148 7.46 -8.29 -5.38
CA MET A 148 6.51 -7.81 -6.39
C MET A 148 6.75 -6.39 -6.89
N PHE A 149 7.30 -5.49 -6.06
CA PHE A 149 7.46 -4.11 -6.49
C PHE A 149 8.54 -4.01 -7.55
N ASN A 150 9.63 -4.79 -7.51
CA ASN A 150 10.68 -4.71 -8.52
C ASN A 150 11.21 -6.11 -8.90
N VAL A 151 10.32 -7.03 -9.31
CA VAL A 151 10.72 -8.36 -9.77
C VAL A 151 11.44 -8.22 -11.10
N LYS A 152 12.76 -8.43 -11.09
CA LYS A 152 13.57 -8.56 -12.31
C LYS A 152 13.70 -10.01 -12.77
N ASP A 153 13.41 -10.95 -11.87
CA ASP A 153 13.47 -12.39 -12.11
C ASP A 153 12.12 -12.92 -12.63
N GLU A 154 12.14 -14.12 -13.21
CA GLU A 154 10.92 -14.83 -13.63
C GLU A 154 10.11 -15.42 -12.46
N TRP A 155 10.63 -15.35 -11.24
CA TRP A 155 10.00 -15.88 -10.03
C TRP A 155 9.76 -14.79 -8.98
N ILE A 156 8.58 -14.84 -8.37
CA ILE A 156 8.26 -14.07 -7.17
C ILE A 156 8.20 -15.02 -5.99
N ASP A 157 8.99 -14.74 -4.96
CA ASP A 157 8.81 -15.38 -3.66
C ASP A 157 7.63 -14.70 -2.96
N LEU A 158 6.58 -15.47 -2.67
CA LEU A 158 5.34 -14.95 -2.11
C LEU A 158 5.37 -14.96 -0.59
N PHE A 159 5.62 -16.13 0.01
CA PHE A 159 5.65 -16.33 1.46
C PHE A 159 6.25 -17.68 1.82
N ARG A 160 6.54 -17.89 3.11
CA ARG A 160 7.03 -19.16 3.66
C ARG A 160 5.94 -19.93 4.39
N LEU A 161 6.05 -21.25 4.32
CA LEU A 161 5.25 -22.22 5.05
C LEU A 161 6.15 -23.04 5.99
N PRO A 162 5.64 -23.46 7.16
CA PRO A 162 6.33 -24.42 8.01
C PRO A 162 6.71 -25.71 7.27
N GLY A 163 7.89 -26.26 7.55
CA GLY A 163 8.33 -27.56 7.02
C GLY A 163 7.46 -28.74 7.40
N THR A 164 6.69 -28.60 8.47
CA THR A 164 5.71 -29.61 8.90
C THR A 164 4.66 -29.93 7.83
N HIS A 165 4.49 -29.08 6.82
CA HIS A 165 3.58 -29.32 5.69
C HIS A 165 4.14 -30.25 4.61
N THR A 166 5.42 -30.63 4.67
CA THR A 166 6.05 -31.49 3.64
C THR A 166 5.30 -32.82 3.46
N ALA A 167 4.97 -33.51 4.56
CA ALA A 167 4.25 -34.79 4.47
C ALA A 167 2.86 -34.64 3.81
N THR A 168 2.14 -33.57 4.14
CA THR A 168 0.84 -33.23 3.55
C THR A 168 0.96 -32.94 2.05
N LEU A 169 2.00 -32.19 1.66
CA LEU A 169 2.29 -31.87 0.26
C LEU A 169 2.72 -33.12 -0.53
N ASP A 170 3.55 -33.98 0.04
CA ASP A 170 3.96 -35.25 -0.58
C ASP A 170 2.79 -36.20 -0.80
N ALA A 171 1.81 -36.19 0.10
CA ALA A 171 0.55 -36.92 -0.06
C ALA A 171 -0.38 -36.32 -1.12
N GLY A 172 -0.08 -35.14 -1.67
CA GLY A 172 -0.91 -34.46 -2.67
C GLY A 172 -2.19 -33.85 -2.08
N VAL A 173 -2.22 -33.55 -0.78
CA VAL A 173 -3.41 -33.09 -0.06
C VAL A 173 -3.26 -31.64 0.43
N ILE A 174 -4.37 -30.94 0.61
CA ILE A 174 -4.45 -29.67 1.36
C ILE A 174 -5.29 -29.91 2.61
N ASP A 175 -4.64 -30.28 3.70
CA ASP A 175 -5.30 -30.47 5.01
C ASP A 175 -5.72 -29.14 5.64
N ASP A 176 -6.41 -29.19 6.78
CA ASP A 176 -6.91 -27.99 7.45
C ASP A 176 -5.80 -27.06 7.98
N ALA A 177 -4.63 -27.59 8.34
CA ALA A 177 -3.51 -26.78 8.83
C ALA A 177 -2.87 -26.01 7.68
N LEU A 178 -2.56 -26.69 6.56
CA LEU A 178 -2.04 -26.06 5.36
C LEU A 178 -3.06 -25.08 4.77
N ARG A 179 -4.36 -25.43 4.78
CA ARG A 179 -5.44 -24.54 4.32
C ARG A 179 -5.48 -23.25 5.12
N ARG A 180 -5.37 -23.31 6.45
CA ARG A 180 -5.32 -22.12 7.31
C ARG A 180 -4.10 -21.26 6.98
N ASP A 181 -2.91 -21.85 6.84
CA ASP A 181 -1.70 -21.09 6.53
C ASP A 181 -1.75 -20.43 5.14
N LEU A 182 -2.23 -21.15 4.12
CA LEU A 182 -2.40 -20.61 2.77
C LEU A 182 -3.44 -19.49 2.73
N ALA A 183 -4.57 -19.66 3.41
CA ALA A 183 -5.59 -18.61 3.52
C ALA A 183 -5.03 -17.39 4.25
N PHE A 184 -4.31 -17.60 5.35
CA PHE A 184 -3.74 -16.53 6.16
C PHE A 184 -2.68 -15.73 5.40
N LYS A 185 -1.91 -16.39 4.53
CA LYS A 185 -0.82 -15.80 3.75
C LYS A 185 -1.20 -15.49 2.29
N SER A 186 -2.49 -15.52 1.94
CA SER A 186 -2.95 -15.27 0.55
C SER A 186 -2.78 -13.82 0.09
N VAL A 187 -2.70 -12.85 1.01
CA VAL A 187 -2.65 -11.42 0.66
C VAL A 187 -1.41 -11.04 -0.16
N PRO A 188 -0.17 -11.45 0.21
CA PRO A 188 0.97 -11.31 -0.67
C PRO A 188 0.68 -11.78 -2.10
N MET A 189 0.00 -12.92 -2.28
CA MET A 189 -0.33 -13.44 -3.60
C MET A 189 -1.43 -12.63 -4.31
N LEU A 190 -2.47 -12.16 -3.61
CA LEU A 190 -3.47 -11.27 -4.18
C LEU A 190 -2.83 -9.96 -4.67
N VAL A 191 -1.94 -9.37 -3.88
CA VAL A 191 -1.24 -8.13 -4.22
C VAL A 191 -0.22 -8.34 -5.34
N ALA A 192 0.46 -9.50 -5.34
CA ALA A 192 1.50 -9.87 -6.30
C ALA A 192 0.96 -10.20 -7.67
N CYS A 193 0.08 -11.19 -7.65
CA CYS A 193 -0.35 -11.94 -8.80
C CYS A 193 -1.76 -11.53 -9.22
N GLY A 194 -2.47 -10.75 -8.39
CA GLY A 194 -3.83 -10.33 -8.66
C GLY A 194 -4.87 -11.41 -8.37
N PHE A 195 -4.51 -12.52 -7.73
CA PHE A 195 -5.43 -13.64 -7.43
C PHE A 195 -5.14 -14.28 -6.08
N GLU A 196 -6.14 -14.96 -5.53
CA GLU A 196 -6.01 -15.85 -4.36
C GLU A 196 -6.18 -17.31 -4.78
N LEU A 197 -5.70 -18.25 -3.96
CA LEU A 197 -5.94 -19.67 -4.20
C LEU A 197 -7.39 -19.92 -3.84
N ASP A 198 -8.17 -20.47 -4.77
CA ASP A 198 -9.44 -21.09 -4.44
C ASP A 198 -9.15 -22.40 -3.69
N LEU A 199 -8.96 -22.31 -2.36
CA LEU A 199 -8.52 -23.43 -1.54
C LEU A 199 -9.47 -24.65 -1.62
N PRO A 200 -10.81 -24.48 -1.67
CA PRO A 200 -11.73 -25.58 -1.99
C PRO A 200 -11.46 -26.28 -3.33
N ALA A 201 -11.06 -25.54 -4.36
CA ALA A 201 -10.80 -26.09 -5.70
C ALA A 201 -9.32 -26.43 -5.98
N SER A 202 -8.42 -26.09 -5.05
CA SER A 202 -6.97 -26.24 -5.22
C SER A 202 -6.53 -27.69 -5.11
N LYS A 203 -5.57 -28.08 -5.95
CA LYS A 203 -4.96 -29.41 -5.94
C LYS A 203 -3.45 -29.29 -5.83
N VAL A 204 -2.84 -30.21 -5.08
CA VAL A 204 -1.39 -30.34 -5.00
C VAL A 204 -0.94 -31.39 -6.01
N THR A 205 0.03 -31.03 -6.84
CA THR A 205 0.75 -31.93 -7.73
C THR A 205 2.21 -31.95 -7.29
N THR A 206 2.70 -33.10 -6.84
CA THR A 206 4.13 -33.30 -6.56
C THR A 206 4.88 -33.32 -7.89
N VAL A 207 5.89 -32.48 -8.02
CA VAL A 207 6.73 -32.36 -9.23
C VAL A 207 7.99 -33.20 -9.08
N THR A 208 8.65 -33.05 -7.92
CA THR A 208 9.81 -33.83 -7.53
C THR A 208 9.55 -34.36 -6.13
N ALA A 209 9.61 -35.67 -5.95
CA ALA A 209 9.37 -36.30 -4.65
C ALA A 209 10.21 -35.63 -3.55
N GLY A 210 9.55 -35.08 -2.54
CA GLY A 210 10.20 -34.42 -1.40
C GLY A 210 10.87 -33.07 -1.69
N GLY A 211 10.74 -32.47 -2.89
CA GLY A 211 11.52 -31.28 -3.27
C GLY A 211 10.77 -30.13 -3.94
N GLU A 212 9.77 -30.42 -4.77
CA GLU A 212 8.95 -29.40 -5.43
C GLU A 212 7.50 -29.86 -5.54
N TRP A 213 6.58 -28.99 -5.16
CA TRP A 213 5.13 -29.19 -5.29
C TRP A 213 4.49 -28.03 -6.03
N ARG A 214 3.37 -28.28 -6.68
CA ARG A 214 2.56 -27.28 -7.38
C ARG A 214 1.17 -27.26 -6.80
N ILE A 215 0.73 -26.11 -6.32
CA ILE A 215 -0.65 -25.92 -5.88
C ILE A 215 -1.37 -25.16 -6.99
N GLY A 216 -2.24 -25.87 -7.70
CA GLY A 216 -2.95 -25.37 -8.86
C GLY A 216 -4.45 -25.27 -8.61
N HIS A 217 -5.10 -24.25 -9.19
CA HIS A 217 -6.56 -24.14 -9.19
C HIS A 217 -7.07 -23.44 -10.46
N PRO A 218 -8.30 -23.74 -10.89
CA PRO A 218 -8.97 -22.97 -11.92
C PRO A 218 -9.42 -21.61 -11.35
N LEU A 219 -9.10 -20.53 -12.05
CA LEU A 219 -9.69 -19.22 -11.76
C LEU A 219 -11.07 -19.07 -12.44
N PRO A 220 -11.91 -18.13 -11.96
CA PRO A 220 -13.18 -17.79 -12.61
C PRO A 220 -13.05 -17.35 -14.08
N ASP A 221 -11.85 -16.90 -14.49
CA ASP A 221 -11.55 -16.52 -15.88
C ASP A 221 -11.19 -17.73 -16.78
N GLY A 222 -11.32 -18.96 -16.27
CA GLY A 222 -10.99 -20.20 -16.96
C GLY A 222 -9.49 -20.50 -17.07
N LYS A 223 -8.62 -19.60 -16.59
CA LYS A 223 -7.16 -19.82 -16.60
C LYS A 223 -6.76 -20.65 -15.39
N HIS A 224 -5.87 -21.60 -15.60
CA HIS A 224 -5.26 -22.34 -14.51
C HIS A 224 -4.12 -21.50 -13.92
N ARG A 225 -4.12 -21.30 -12.61
CA ARG A 225 -3.00 -20.68 -11.89
C ARG A 225 -2.34 -21.69 -11.01
N THR A 226 -1.02 -21.62 -10.96
CA THR A 226 -0.20 -22.54 -10.19
C THR A 226 0.82 -21.73 -9.41
N VAL A 227 0.90 -21.98 -8.10
CA VAL A 227 2.06 -21.60 -7.30
C VAL A 227 2.94 -22.82 -7.09
N THR A 228 4.25 -22.58 -7.04
CA THR A 228 5.24 -23.62 -6.76
C THR A 228 5.66 -23.51 -5.31
N VAL A 229 5.72 -24.63 -4.61
CA VAL A 229 6.28 -24.75 -3.27
C VAL A 229 7.60 -25.50 -3.39
N VAL A 230 8.69 -24.94 -2.85
CA VAL A 230 10.03 -25.56 -2.84
C VAL A 230 10.58 -25.56 -1.42
N ARG A 231 11.52 -26.45 -1.11
CA ARG A 231 12.29 -26.33 0.15
C ARG A 231 13.18 -25.08 0.09
N ASP A 232 13.13 -24.25 1.13
CA ASP A 232 14.02 -23.10 1.26
C ASP A 232 15.36 -23.57 1.85
N GLY A 233 16.36 -23.75 0.99
CA GLY A 233 17.72 -24.13 1.41
C GLY A 233 18.52 -23.00 2.04
N SER A 234 17.96 -21.79 2.16
CA SER A 234 18.66 -20.59 2.63
C SER A 234 18.45 -20.27 4.12
N THR A 235 17.49 -20.93 4.79
CA THR A 235 17.21 -20.75 6.22
C THR A 235 17.47 -22.02 7.02
N SER A 236 17.90 -21.87 8.28
CA SER A 236 18.08 -23.00 9.20
C SER A 236 16.71 -23.41 9.76
N GLY A 237 16.16 -24.49 9.20
CA GLY A 237 14.82 -25.00 9.48
C GLY A 237 14.22 -25.46 8.18
N GLU A 238 13.43 -26.53 8.18
CA GLU A 238 12.86 -27.12 6.94
C GLU A 238 11.78 -26.25 6.29
N GLU A 239 11.95 -24.92 6.24
CA GLU A 239 10.94 -24.02 5.69
C GLU A 239 10.68 -24.29 4.21
N LEU A 240 9.44 -24.04 3.81
CA LEU A 240 8.98 -24.17 2.45
C LEU A 240 8.71 -22.79 1.88
N LEU A 241 9.29 -22.49 0.73
CA LEU A 241 9.09 -21.25 0.00
C LEU A 241 7.99 -21.44 -1.05
N VAL A 242 6.93 -20.63 -0.95
CA VAL A 242 5.90 -20.52 -1.98
C VAL A 242 6.28 -19.42 -2.95
N ARG A 243 6.35 -19.75 -4.24
CA ARG A 243 6.74 -18.85 -5.32
C ARG A 243 5.81 -18.94 -6.52
N TYR A 244 5.71 -17.86 -7.28
CA TYR A 244 4.91 -17.77 -8.51
C TYR A 244 5.79 -17.39 -9.69
N ARG A 245 5.65 -18.10 -10.80
CA ARG A 245 6.35 -17.76 -12.05
C ARG A 245 5.56 -16.71 -12.81
N THR A 246 6.23 -15.64 -13.22
CA THR A 246 5.61 -14.57 -14.00
C THR A 246 5.88 -14.78 -15.47
N ASP A 247 4.96 -14.37 -16.34
CA ASP A 247 5.14 -14.42 -17.81
C ASP A 247 6.10 -13.31 -18.33
N GLY A 248 6.93 -12.74 -17.44
CA GLY A 248 7.82 -11.59 -17.69
C GLY A 248 8.06 -10.75 -16.42
N PRO A 249 9.02 -9.80 -16.43
CA PRO A 249 9.25 -8.91 -15.29
C PRO A 249 7.97 -8.13 -14.98
N LEU A 250 7.41 -8.33 -13.79
CA LEU A 250 6.10 -7.78 -13.46
C LEU A 250 6.08 -6.26 -13.46
N ARG A 251 7.20 -5.60 -13.09
CA ARG A 251 7.30 -4.15 -12.92
C ARG A 251 8.76 -3.70 -13.07
N ALA A 252 9.14 -3.21 -14.26
CA ALA A 252 10.51 -2.74 -14.53
C ALA A 252 10.88 -1.41 -13.82
N GLU A 253 9.90 -0.69 -13.24
CA GLU A 253 10.12 0.47 -12.38
C GLU A 253 9.09 0.50 -11.25
N GLY A 254 9.32 -0.38 -10.28
CA GLY A 254 8.44 -0.66 -9.17
C GLY A 254 7.78 0.48 -8.45
N ASP A 255 6.53 0.25 -8.06
CA ASP A 255 5.80 1.09 -7.12
C ASP A 255 6.68 1.31 -5.87
N LEU A 256 6.87 2.58 -5.51
CA LEU A 256 7.75 2.98 -4.41
C LEU A 256 6.91 2.88 -3.14
N GLY A 257 7.06 1.79 -2.40
CA GLY A 257 6.68 1.74 -1.01
C GLY A 257 7.59 2.67 -0.20
N LEU A 258 7.01 3.36 0.77
CA LEU A 258 7.77 4.15 1.73
C LEU A 258 7.71 3.45 3.07
N ASP A 259 8.88 3.27 3.69
CA ASP A 259 8.92 3.00 5.11
C ASP A 259 8.65 4.29 5.90
N ARG A 260 8.67 4.16 7.22
CA ARG A 260 8.41 5.25 8.14
C ARG A 260 9.37 6.43 7.89
N ASP A 261 10.65 6.15 7.71
CA ASP A 261 11.69 7.16 7.57
C ASP A 261 11.60 7.83 6.17
N GLY A 262 11.26 7.07 5.14
CA GLY A 262 10.98 7.58 3.79
C GLY A 262 9.74 8.47 3.73
N LEU A 263 8.69 8.12 4.47
CA LEU A 263 7.49 8.95 4.60
C LEU A 263 7.78 10.23 5.41
N GLU A 264 8.54 10.15 6.51
CA GLU A 264 9.01 11.35 7.22
C GLU A 264 9.83 12.25 6.28
N PHE A 265 10.78 11.68 5.52
CA PHE A 265 11.57 12.44 4.55
C PHE A 265 10.69 13.10 3.50
N LEU A 266 9.70 12.39 2.94
CA LEU A 266 8.76 12.96 1.99
C LEU A 266 8.04 14.18 2.58
N MET A 267 7.53 14.06 3.81
CA MET A 267 6.82 15.16 4.47
C MET A 267 7.77 16.35 4.74
N ARG A 268 8.99 16.11 5.24
CA ARG A 268 9.92 17.17 5.64
C ARG A 268 10.63 17.85 4.48
N GLN A 269 11.19 17.06 3.57
CA GLN A 269 12.13 17.56 2.57
C GLN A 269 11.46 17.87 1.23
N VAL A 270 10.40 17.13 0.88
CA VAL A 270 9.65 17.36 -0.36
C VAL A 270 8.48 18.30 -0.10
N ILE A 271 7.57 17.94 0.81
CA ILE A 271 6.36 18.73 1.10
C ILE A 271 6.66 19.98 1.93
N ARG A 272 7.77 19.99 2.67
CA ARG A 272 8.15 21.05 3.62
C ARG A 272 7.14 21.21 4.76
N ALA A 273 6.57 20.10 5.22
CA ALA A 273 5.82 20.02 6.46
C ALA A 273 6.77 19.77 7.65
N SER A 274 6.34 20.13 8.84
CA SER A 274 6.94 19.54 10.05
C SER A 274 6.51 18.07 10.11
N ALA A 275 7.44 17.16 10.34
CA ALA A 275 7.12 15.76 10.56
C ALA A 275 8.16 15.12 11.48
N VAL A 276 7.70 14.18 12.29
CA VAL A 276 8.51 13.33 13.15
C VAL A 276 7.99 11.92 12.98
N SER A 277 8.89 10.94 13.04
CA SER A 277 8.52 9.54 13.10
C SER A 277 8.79 8.94 14.47
N SER A 278 7.91 8.05 14.92
CA SER A 278 8.11 7.27 16.13
C SER A 278 7.84 5.78 15.87
N SER A 279 8.58 4.91 16.55
CA SER A 279 8.34 3.46 16.54
C SER A 279 7.52 3.10 17.76
N ILE A 280 6.57 2.18 17.61
CA ILE A 280 5.89 1.57 18.75
C ILE A 280 6.83 0.53 19.36
N ARG A 281 7.78 0.98 20.19
CA ARG A 281 8.45 0.13 21.18
C ARG A 281 7.62 0.05 22.47
N GLU A 282 6.81 1.08 22.73
CA GLU A 282 5.86 1.19 23.84
C GLU A 282 4.55 1.81 23.31
N SER A 283 3.46 1.03 23.28
CA SER A 283 2.19 1.43 22.64
C SER A 283 1.57 2.69 23.26
N THR A 284 1.68 2.86 24.58
CA THR A 284 1.11 4.01 25.28
C THR A 284 1.80 5.33 24.94
N VAL A 285 3.13 5.33 24.81
CA VAL A 285 3.90 6.55 24.45
C VAL A 285 3.56 6.99 23.04
N ALA A 286 3.57 6.06 22.09
CA ALA A 286 3.27 6.36 20.69
C ALA A 286 1.83 6.84 20.47
N VAL A 287 0.84 6.28 21.18
CA VAL A 287 -0.55 6.77 21.16
C VAL A 287 -0.65 8.19 21.73
N THR A 288 0.08 8.47 22.82
CA THR A 288 0.13 9.80 23.43
C THR A 288 0.73 10.84 22.47
N GLU A 289 1.83 10.49 21.79
CA GLU A 289 2.46 11.34 20.77
C GLU A 289 1.53 11.61 19.59
N ALA A 290 0.88 10.57 19.05
CA ALA A 290 -0.10 10.70 17.97
C ALA A 290 -1.28 11.61 18.39
N ASN A 291 -1.81 11.44 19.60
CA ASN A 291 -2.88 12.29 20.13
C ASN A 291 -2.43 13.73 20.37
N THR A 292 -1.18 13.93 20.80
CA THR A 292 -0.58 15.26 20.96
C THR A 292 -0.53 15.99 19.62
N ALA A 293 -0.22 15.29 18.52
CA ALA A 293 -0.25 15.88 17.19
C ALA A 293 -1.64 16.43 16.82
N PHE A 294 -2.72 15.68 17.10
CA PHE A 294 -4.09 16.18 16.86
C PHE A 294 -4.47 17.37 17.75
N GLY A 295 -4.02 17.39 19.01
CA GLY A 295 -4.30 18.47 19.95
C GLY A 295 -3.55 19.78 19.65
N ALA A 296 -2.55 19.75 18.77
CA ALA A 296 -1.60 20.85 18.64
C ALA A 296 -2.12 22.05 17.82
N SER A 297 -2.98 21.87 16.80
CA SER A 297 -3.57 22.94 15.94
C SER A 297 -4.21 22.39 14.64
N PRO A 298 -4.90 23.24 13.84
CA PRO A 298 -5.23 22.97 12.44
C PRO A 298 -4.00 22.59 11.60
N GLY A 299 -4.20 21.74 10.58
CA GLY A 299 -3.13 21.31 9.66
C GLY A 299 -2.33 20.09 10.14
N SER A 300 -2.76 19.47 11.25
CA SER A 300 -2.09 18.29 11.80
C SER A 300 -2.44 17.03 11.00
N PHE A 301 -1.45 16.15 10.83
CA PHE A 301 -1.62 14.84 10.20
C PHE A 301 -0.96 13.76 11.05
N VAL A 302 -1.50 12.54 10.99
CA VAL A 302 -0.92 11.35 11.61
C VAL A 302 -1.10 10.19 10.64
N TYR A 303 0.00 9.57 10.24
CA TYR A 303 0.01 8.34 9.47
C TYR A 303 0.44 7.19 10.34
N ALA A 304 -0.29 6.07 10.27
CA ALA A 304 0.07 4.83 10.94
C ALA A 304 0.64 3.84 9.92
N MET A 305 1.81 3.30 10.23
CA MET A 305 2.44 2.21 9.50
C MET A 305 1.84 0.89 10.00
N ILE A 306 1.00 0.24 9.20
CA ILE A 306 0.22 -0.92 9.64
C ILE A 306 0.77 -2.25 9.11
N ASN A 307 0.59 -3.29 9.92
CA ASN A 307 0.74 -4.68 9.53
C ASN A 307 -0.64 -5.37 9.46
N GLY A 308 -0.72 -6.56 8.89
CA GLY A 308 -1.97 -7.30 8.77
C GLY A 308 -2.98 -6.62 7.84
N SER A 309 -2.51 -6.10 6.69
CA SER A 309 -3.33 -5.40 5.70
C SER A 309 -4.64 -6.12 5.35
N ARG A 310 -4.68 -7.46 5.42
CA ARG A 310 -5.91 -8.26 5.28
C ARG A 310 -7.04 -7.79 6.21
N ARG A 311 -6.75 -7.67 7.52
CA ARG A 311 -7.75 -7.27 8.52
C ARG A 311 -8.26 -5.86 8.25
N PHE A 312 -7.37 -4.95 7.90
CA PHE A 312 -7.77 -3.61 7.49
C PHE A 312 -8.61 -3.64 6.21
N MET A 313 -8.29 -4.48 5.22
CA MET A 313 -9.10 -4.63 3.99
C MET A 313 -10.49 -5.20 4.27
N GLU A 314 -10.57 -6.20 5.17
CA GLU A 314 -11.84 -6.77 5.64
C GLU A 314 -12.70 -5.69 6.31
N ALA A 315 -12.13 -4.92 7.25
CA ALA A 315 -12.76 -3.80 7.92
C ALA A 315 -13.23 -2.71 6.93
N ALA A 316 -12.37 -2.30 6.00
CA ALA A 316 -12.72 -1.32 4.97
C ALA A 316 -13.85 -1.83 4.06
N GLY A 317 -13.81 -3.11 3.68
CA GLY A 317 -14.89 -3.75 2.92
C GLY A 317 -16.22 -3.77 3.68
N ALA A 318 -16.19 -4.09 4.98
CA ALA A 318 -17.37 -4.07 5.84
C ALA A 318 -17.93 -2.65 5.99
N ALA A 319 -17.07 -1.65 6.19
CA ALA A 319 -17.45 -0.24 6.28
C ALA A 319 -18.12 0.27 4.99
N ARG A 320 -17.57 -0.05 3.80
CA ARG A 320 -18.22 0.29 2.52
C ARG A 320 -19.61 -0.32 2.38
N ARG A 321 -19.80 -1.52 2.91
CA ARG A 321 -21.10 -2.22 2.96
C ARG A 321 -21.99 -1.75 4.12
N LYS A 322 -21.59 -0.70 4.85
CA LYS A 322 -22.31 -0.13 6.01
C LYS A 322 -22.66 -1.18 7.06
N LYS A 323 -21.75 -2.14 7.28
CA LYS A 323 -21.90 -3.14 8.35
C LYS A 323 -21.82 -2.46 9.72
N PRO A 324 -22.53 -2.98 10.73
CA PRO A 324 -22.48 -2.42 12.08
C PRO A 324 -21.07 -2.57 12.67
N ALA A 325 -20.69 -1.70 13.61
CA ALA A 325 -19.38 -1.76 14.29
C ALA A 325 -19.13 -3.08 15.06
N THR A 326 -20.18 -3.87 15.30
CA THR A 326 -20.13 -5.22 15.89
C THR A 326 -19.77 -6.31 14.87
N ASP A 327 -19.63 -5.98 13.58
CA ASP A 327 -19.22 -6.95 12.56
C ASP A 327 -17.80 -7.47 12.87
N PRO A 328 -17.56 -8.80 12.81
CA PRO A 328 -16.24 -9.38 13.09
C PRO A 328 -15.11 -8.82 12.23
N ALA A 329 -15.40 -8.20 11.09
CA ALA A 329 -14.39 -7.52 10.28
C ALA A 329 -13.71 -6.33 10.99
N PHE A 330 -14.36 -5.74 12.02
CA PHE A 330 -13.80 -4.67 12.84
C PHE A 330 -13.07 -5.17 14.09
N ASP A 331 -13.02 -6.48 14.30
CA ASP A 331 -12.39 -7.11 15.44
C ASP A 331 -10.91 -7.46 15.16
N PHE A 332 -10.01 -6.80 15.87
CA PHE A 332 -8.56 -7.02 15.79
C PHE A 332 -8.03 -7.80 17.00
N THR A 333 -8.86 -8.64 17.63
CA THR A 333 -8.48 -9.48 18.78
C THR A 333 -7.54 -10.64 18.45
N THR A 334 -7.46 -11.03 17.18
CA THR A 334 -6.45 -12.00 16.72
C THR A 334 -5.12 -11.29 16.49
N PRO A 335 -3.97 -11.87 16.88
CA PRO A 335 -2.65 -11.35 16.51
C PRO A 335 -2.54 -11.03 15.02
N ALA A 336 -1.82 -9.96 14.68
CA ALA A 336 -1.56 -9.67 13.28
C ALA A 336 -0.72 -10.81 12.67
N PRO A 337 -0.90 -11.16 11.39
CA PRO A 337 0.02 -12.06 10.72
C PRO A 337 1.47 -11.62 10.95
N PRO A 338 2.40 -12.55 11.23
CA PRO A 338 3.81 -12.22 11.09
C PRO A 338 3.99 -11.70 9.66
N GLY A 339 4.51 -10.49 9.52
CA GLY A 339 4.92 -9.98 8.21
C GLY A 339 5.96 -10.94 7.61
N PRO A 340 6.18 -10.94 6.28
CA PRO A 340 7.21 -11.78 5.69
C PRO A 340 8.57 -11.51 6.36
N ASP A 341 9.30 -12.59 6.67
CA ASP A 341 10.66 -12.51 7.19
C ASP A 341 11.56 -11.88 6.15
N VAL A 342 11.86 -10.62 6.36
CA VAL A 342 12.63 -9.80 5.44
C VAL A 342 13.81 -9.25 6.25
N TRP A 343 14.98 -9.88 6.05
CA TRP A 343 16.30 -9.56 6.61
C TRP A 343 16.58 -9.91 8.09
N GLY A 344 16.26 -11.15 8.52
CA GLY A 344 16.73 -11.62 9.84
C GLY A 344 16.19 -10.81 11.03
N ARG A 345 15.08 -10.07 10.83
CA ARG A 345 14.36 -9.37 11.90
C ARG A 345 13.19 -10.23 12.33
N ALA A 346 13.17 -10.62 13.60
CA ALA A 346 12.18 -11.55 14.18
C ALA A 346 10.73 -11.01 14.30
N ARG A 347 10.39 -9.84 13.72
CA ARG A 347 9.13 -9.10 14.02
C ARG A 347 8.61 -8.28 12.82
N PRO A 348 7.30 -7.92 12.81
CA PRO A 348 6.54 -7.63 11.59
C PRO A 348 7.02 -6.43 10.77
N THR A 349 6.79 -6.51 9.46
CA THR A 349 7.09 -5.46 8.48
C THR A 349 5.83 -4.66 8.12
N CYS A 350 6.00 -3.36 7.86
CA CYS A 350 4.89 -2.52 7.42
C CYS A 350 4.35 -3.01 6.07
N THR A 351 3.04 -3.26 6.01
CA THR A 351 2.34 -3.75 4.81
C THR A 351 1.54 -2.65 4.11
N HIS A 352 1.17 -1.59 4.82
CA HIS A 352 0.38 -0.48 4.28
C HIS A 352 0.48 0.78 5.17
N VAL A 353 0.14 1.94 4.63
CA VAL A 353 0.06 3.21 5.38
C VAL A 353 -1.38 3.67 5.40
N VAL A 354 -1.90 3.92 6.60
CA VAL A 354 -3.23 4.50 6.80
C VAL A 354 -3.13 5.90 7.39
N ASP A 355 -4.14 6.70 7.12
CA ASP A 355 -4.31 8.02 7.73
C ASP A 355 -5.13 7.85 9.01
N VAL A 356 -4.63 8.32 10.14
CA VAL A 356 -5.38 8.38 11.39
C VAL A 356 -6.11 9.72 11.38
N THR A 357 -7.44 9.69 11.36
CA THR A 357 -8.24 10.87 11.03
C THR A 357 -8.72 11.67 12.23
N GLY A 358 -8.33 11.25 13.43
CA GLY A 358 -8.63 11.92 14.69
C GLY A 358 -7.99 11.23 15.88
N PRO A 359 -8.24 11.73 17.11
CA PRO A 359 -7.66 11.18 18.32
C PRO A 359 -7.95 9.68 18.49
N ILE A 360 -6.92 8.93 18.85
CA ILE A 360 -7.00 7.55 19.27
C ILE A 360 -7.63 7.51 20.66
N ARG A 361 -8.77 6.81 20.79
CA ARG A 361 -9.53 6.71 22.04
C ARG A 361 -9.20 5.40 22.76
N THR A 362 -9.34 5.40 24.08
CA THR A 362 -9.24 4.19 24.90
C THR A 362 -10.65 3.80 25.37
N GLU A 363 -11.04 2.55 25.13
CA GLU A 363 -12.30 1.97 25.59
C GLU A 363 -12.02 0.62 26.25
N GLY A 364 -12.00 0.56 27.58
CA GLY A 364 -11.63 -0.67 28.28
C GLY A 364 -10.19 -1.10 27.98
N ASP A 365 -10.01 -2.30 27.42
CA ASP A 365 -8.71 -2.87 27.05
C ASP A 365 -8.34 -2.69 25.57
N VAL A 366 -9.11 -1.89 24.81
CA VAL A 366 -8.86 -1.62 23.40
C VAL A 366 -8.56 -0.15 23.12
N TYR A 367 -7.66 0.07 22.15
CA TYR A 367 -7.53 1.33 21.45
C TYR A 367 -8.51 1.37 20.28
N VAL A 368 -9.20 2.49 20.12
CA VAL A 368 -10.07 2.76 18.98
C VAL A 368 -9.38 3.78 18.07
N LEU A 369 -8.89 3.31 16.94
CA LEU A 369 -8.23 4.11 15.91
C LEU A 369 -9.24 4.55 14.86
N PRO A 370 -9.51 5.86 14.69
CA PRO A 370 -10.22 6.34 13.51
C PRO A 370 -9.29 6.32 12.30
N VAL A 371 -9.67 5.56 11.27
CA VAL A 371 -8.79 5.28 10.12
C VAL A 371 -9.46 5.70 8.82
N TRP A 372 -8.69 6.35 7.95
CA TRP A 372 -8.99 6.44 6.52
C TRP A 372 -7.96 5.65 5.71
N THR A 373 -8.47 4.76 4.87
CA THR A 373 -7.67 4.01 3.89
C THR A 373 -8.56 3.54 2.74
N TRP A 374 -7.98 3.43 1.55
CA TRP A 374 -8.69 3.01 0.33
C TRP A 374 -10.04 3.74 0.12
N ALA A 375 -10.04 5.07 0.28
CA ALA A 375 -11.23 5.93 0.17
C ALA A 375 -12.37 5.55 1.15
N THR A 376 -12.06 5.00 2.32
CA THR A 376 -13.05 4.51 3.28
C THR A 376 -12.63 4.87 4.70
N HIS A 377 -13.61 5.31 5.50
CA HIS A 377 -13.46 5.54 6.94
C HIS A 377 -14.01 4.37 7.74
N PHE A 378 -13.32 4.01 8.81
CA PHE A 378 -13.81 3.08 9.83
C PHE A 378 -13.01 3.24 11.13
N GLU A 379 -13.50 2.62 12.20
CA GLU A 379 -12.75 2.52 13.45
C GLU A 379 -12.15 1.12 13.57
N ALA A 380 -10.83 1.05 13.76
CA ALA A 380 -10.13 -0.18 14.09
C ALA A 380 -10.06 -0.33 15.62
N ARG A 381 -10.63 -1.41 16.15
CA ARG A 381 -10.64 -1.70 17.60
C ARG A 381 -9.55 -2.70 17.91
N ILE A 382 -8.41 -2.22 18.41
CA ILE A 382 -7.19 -3.01 18.59
C ILE A 382 -6.91 -3.18 20.09
N PRO A 383 -6.85 -4.42 20.63
CA PRO A 383 -6.45 -4.62 22.03
C PRO A 383 -5.12 -3.97 22.35
N HIS A 384 -4.98 -3.38 23.55
CA HIS A 384 -3.76 -2.70 23.98
C HIS A 384 -2.51 -3.57 23.79
N LYS A 385 -2.63 -4.87 24.10
CA LYS A 385 -1.56 -5.87 23.98
C LYS A 385 -1.14 -6.17 22.53
N LEU A 386 -2.03 -5.92 21.55
CA LEU A 386 -1.79 -6.19 20.13
C LEU A 386 -1.48 -4.92 19.32
N MET A 387 -1.50 -3.74 19.94
CA MET A 387 -1.27 -2.47 19.22
C MET A 387 0.06 -2.49 18.45
N GLY A 388 1.15 -2.93 19.09
CA GLY A 388 2.47 -3.00 18.44
C GLY A 388 2.59 -4.06 17.34
N GLU A 389 1.62 -4.97 17.23
CA GLU A 389 1.58 -5.96 16.16
C GLU A 389 0.86 -5.44 14.91
N TYR A 390 -0.19 -4.63 15.10
CA TYR A 390 -0.97 -4.04 14.02
C TYR A 390 -0.44 -2.69 13.56
N VAL A 391 0.12 -1.90 14.47
CA VAL A 391 0.72 -0.61 14.17
C VAL A 391 2.18 -0.66 14.60
N TYR A 392 3.09 -0.47 13.66
CA TYR A 392 4.54 -0.52 13.89
C TYR A 392 5.10 0.84 14.31
N GLY A 393 4.49 1.91 13.84
CA GLY A 393 4.94 3.26 14.13
C GLY A 393 4.06 4.30 13.47
N TYR A 394 4.35 5.55 13.80
CA TYR A 394 3.65 6.70 13.27
C TYR A 394 4.61 7.65 12.55
N VAL A 395 4.07 8.39 11.60
CA VAL A 395 4.66 9.63 11.09
C VAL A 395 3.62 10.70 11.29
N TYR A 396 3.92 11.72 12.08
CA TYR A 396 2.96 12.77 12.42
C TYR A 396 3.62 14.14 12.37
N GLY A 397 2.80 15.17 12.26
CA GLY A 397 3.30 16.53 12.19
C GLY A 397 2.23 17.49 11.70
N ARG A 398 2.67 18.59 11.07
CA ARG A 398 1.83 19.69 10.64
C ARG A 398 2.30 20.30 9.33
N ILE A 399 1.36 20.70 8.47
CA ILE A 399 1.63 21.33 7.17
C ILE A 399 1.24 22.81 7.10
#